data_AF-A0AAN8FTM8-F1
#
_entry.id   AF-A0AAN8FTM8-F1
#
_cell.length_a   1.000
_cell.length_b   1.000
_cell.length_c   1.000
_cell.angle_alpha   90.00
_cell.angle_beta   90.00
_cell.angle_gamma   90.00
#
_symmetry.space_group_name_H-M   'P 1'
#
loop_
_entity.id
_entity.type
_entity.pdbx_description
1 polymer ?
#
loop_
_entity_poly.entity_id
_entity_poly.type
_entity_poly.pdbx_seq_one_letter_code
_entity_poly.pdbx_strand_id
1 'polypeptide(L)'
;QDHVLSCYKTEQCRKPARLCRQGYACPFYHNSKDRRRPPAICKYRSTPCPAAKTVDEWLDPELCEAGDSCQYCHTRTEQQFHPEIYKSTKCNDMLEVRRPT
;
A
#
# COMPACT_ATOMS: atom_id res chain seq x y z
N GLN A 1 9.30 -7.91 15.34
CA GLN A 1 9.20 -6.94 14.23
C GLN A 1 8.38 -7.59 13.13
N ASP A 2 7.24 -7.00 12.76
CA ASP A 2 6.29 -7.60 11.80
C ASP A 2 6.90 -7.55 10.39
N HIS A 3 7.29 -8.70 9.84
CA HIS A 3 8.00 -8.83 8.56
C HIS A 3 7.21 -8.22 7.39
N VAL A 4 5.87 -8.23 7.47
CA VAL A 4 4.98 -7.70 6.43
C VAL A 4 5.13 -6.18 6.32
N LEU A 5 5.18 -5.46 7.44
CA LEU A 5 5.33 -4.01 7.46
C LEU A 5 6.65 -3.52 6.83
N SER A 6 7.69 -4.34 6.86
CA SER A 6 9.01 -3.95 6.34
C SER A 6 9.12 -4.13 4.83
N CYS A 7 8.59 -5.23 4.27
CA CYS A 7 8.92 -5.66 2.92
C CYS A 7 7.72 -5.77 1.96
N TYR A 8 6.48 -5.61 2.46
CA TYR A 8 5.31 -5.77 1.61
C TYR A 8 5.24 -4.67 0.53
N LYS A 9 5.23 -5.12 -0.73
CA LYS A 9 5.14 -4.34 -1.96
C LYS A 9 6.21 -3.27 -2.12
N THR A 10 7.37 -3.46 -1.48
CA THR A 10 8.53 -2.56 -1.60
C THR A 10 9.42 -2.89 -2.80
N GLU A 11 9.34 -4.12 -3.31
CA GLU A 11 10.14 -4.59 -4.45
C GLU A 11 9.25 -5.11 -5.59
N GLN A 12 9.75 -5.02 -6.82
CA GLN A 12 9.00 -5.45 -8.01
C GLN A 12 8.92 -6.97 -8.09
N CYS A 13 7.75 -7.48 -8.49
CA CYS A 13 7.57 -8.91 -8.71
C CYS A 13 8.46 -9.37 -9.88
N ARG A 14 9.34 -10.34 -9.62
CA ARG A 14 10.21 -10.93 -10.64
C ARG A 14 9.50 -11.93 -11.54
N LYS A 15 8.29 -12.39 -11.16
CA LYS A 15 7.49 -13.26 -12.01
C LYS A 15 6.92 -12.42 -13.16
N PRO A 16 6.94 -12.94 -14.40
CA PRO A 16 6.26 -12.29 -15.52
C PRO A 16 4.81 -11.97 -15.15
N ALA A 17 4.31 -10.79 -15.54
CA ALA A 17 3.01 -10.27 -15.13
C ALA A 17 1.85 -11.25 -15.35
N ARG A 18 1.93 -12.08 -16.41
CA ARG A 18 0.91 -13.09 -16.74
C ARG A 18 0.89 -14.31 -15.81
N LEU A 19 1.98 -14.55 -15.08
CA LEU A 19 2.19 -15.73 -14.24
C LEU A 19 1.98 -15.44 -12.75
N CYS A 20 2.00 -14.17 -12.33
CA CYS A 20 1.68 -13.80 -10.95
C CYS A 20 0.21 -13.38 -10.83
N ARG A 21 -0.64 -14.33 -10.43
CA ARG A 21 -2.09 -14.09 -10.20
C ARG A 21 -2.44 -13.99 -8.71
N GLN A 22 -1.43 -13.84 -7.84
CA GLN A 22 -1.64 -13.76 -6.39
C GLN A 22 -2.29 -12.45 -5.93
N GLY A 23 -2.30 -11.39 -6.76
CA GLY A 23 -2.92 -10.11 -6.39
C GLY A 23 -2.36 -9.56 -5.07
N TYR A 24 -3.24 -9.37 -4.07
CA TYR A 24 -2.86 -8.94 -2.72
C TYR A 24 -2.00 -9.96 -1.96
N ALA A 25 -2.08 -11.25 -2.28
CA ALA A 25 -1.22 -12.26 -1.66
C ALA A 25 0.23 -12.21 -2.17
N CYS A 26 0.51 -11.48 -3.25
CA CYS A 26 1.88 -11.25 -3.69
C CYS A 26 2.53 -10.18 -2.81
N PRO A 27 3.67 -10.49 -2.15
CA PRO A 27 4.40 -9.51 -1.35
C PRO A 27 5.18 -8.50 -2.20
N PHE A 28 5.16 -8.62 -3.52
CA PHE A 28 5.86 -7.74 -4.46
C PHE A 28 4.86 -6.88 -5.24
N TYR A 29 5.30 -5.70 -5.68
CA TYR A 29 4.46 -4.81 -6.50
C TYR A 29 4.53 -5.16 -7.98
N HIS A 30 3.45 -4.90 -8.72
CA HIS A 30 3.38 -5.17 -10.17
C HIS A 30 3.33 -3.91 -11.03
N ASN A 31 3.00 -2.76 -10.44
CA ASN A 31 2.95 -1.46 -11.12
C ASN A 31 3.09 -0.32 -10.11
N SER A 32 3.19 0.92 -10.58
CA SER A 32 3.38 2.12 -9.75
C SER A 32 2.26 2.29 -8.71
N LYS A 33 1.00 2.01 -9.06
CA LYS A 33 -0.15 2.10 -8.15
C LYS A 33 -0.16 1.05 -7.03
N ASP A 34 0.57 -0.04 -7.22
CA ASP A 34 0.72 -1.13 -6.26
C ASP A 34 1.99 -0.99 -5.39
N ARG A 35 2.94 -0.14 -5.80
CA ARG A 35 4.22 0.08 -5.11
C ARG A 35 4.01 0.74 -3.75
N ARG A 36 4.80 0.30 -2.77
CA ARG A 36 4.95 0.92 -1.46
C ARG A 36 6.40 1.34 -1.24
N ARG A 37 6.65 2.61 -0.99
CA ARG A 37 8.00 3.07 -0.64
C ARG A 37 8.41 2.50 0.73
N PRO A 38 9.65 1.99 0.88
CA PRO A 38 10.10 1.40 2.14
C PRO A 38 10.09 2.46 3.26
N PRO A 39 9.34 2.27 4.36
CA PRO A 39 9.26 3.26 5.44
C PRO A 39 10.58 3.42 6.23
N ALA A 40 11.52 2.51 6.04
CA ALA A 40 12.88 2.63 6.58
C ALA A 40 13.70 3.70 5.85
N ILE A 41 13.43 3.90 4.55
CA ILE A 41 14.18 4.80 3.67
C ILE A 41 13.39 6.10 3.44
N CYS A 42 12.11 5.97 3.06
CA CYS A 42 11.22 7.09 2.79
C CYS A 42 10.34 7.34 4.02
N LYS A 43 10.52 8.48 4.70
CA LYS A 43 9.64 8.90 5.79
C LYS A 43 8.49 9.73 5.22
N TYR A 44 7.29 9.14 5.22
CA TYR A 44 6.05 9.80 4.84
C TYR A 44 4.99 9.63 5.94
N ARG A 45 3.98 10.48 5.92
CA ARG A 45 2.81 10.43 6.80
C ARG A 45 1.74 9.51 6.20
N SER A 46 0.85 8.98 7.04
CA SER A 46 -0.31 8.17 6.63
C SER A 46 -1.35 8.92 5.78
N THR A 47 -1.28 10.25 5.75
CA THR A 47 -2.15 11.11 4.95
C THR A 47 -1.83 10.97 3.44
N PRO A 48 -2.82 10.82 2.56
CA PRO A 48 -2.61 10.78 1.11
C PRO A 48 -2.04 12.10 0.57
N CYS A 49 -1.18 12.00 -0.43
CA CYS A 49 -0.69 13.14 -1.20
C CYS A 49 -1.83 13.68 -2.08
N PRO A 50 -2.10 15.00 -2.09
CA PRO A 50 -3.16 15.58 -2.91
C PRO A 50 -2.92 15.43 -4.42
N ALA A 51 -1.66 15.26 -4.85
CA ALA A 51 -1.33 14.97 -6.25
C ALA A 51 -1.57 13.50 -6.64
N ALA A 52 -1.54 12.58 -5.67
CA ALA A 52 -1.70 11.15 -5.90
C ALA A 52 -3.11 10.63 -5.55
N LYS A 53 -3.96 11.45 -4.92
CA LYS A 53 -5.30 11.06 -4.53
C LYS A 53 -6.27 12.25 -4.58
N THR A 54 -7.39 12.06 -5.27
CA THR A 54 -8.56 12.94 -5.18
C THR A 54 -9.44 12.53 -4.00
N VAL A 55 -10.65 13.10 -3.89
CA VAL A 55 -11.60 12.74 -2.83
C VAL A 55 -11.94 11.25 -2.88
N ASP A 56 -12.19 10.71 -4.09
CA ASP A 56 -12.72 9.35 -4.27
C ASP A 56 -11.71 8.36 -4.88
N GLU A 57 -10.64 8.85 -5.52
CA GLU A 57 -9.78 7.99 -6.35
C GLU A 57 -8.28 8.18 -6.09
N TRP A 58 -7.54 7.07 -6.17
CA TRP A 58 -6.08 7.07 -6.24
C TRP A 58 -5.63 7.25 -7.70
N LEU A 59 -4.87 8.31 -7.95
CA LEU A 59 -4.31 8.65 -9.24
C LEU A 59 -2.97 7.93 -9.46
N ASP A 60 -2.26 8.31 -10.53
CA ASP A 60 -0.91 7.81 -10.77
C ASP A 60 0.10 8.51 -9.81
N PRO A 61 0.88 7.75 -9.03
CA PRO A 61 1.94 8.29 -8.17
C PRO A 61 2.95 9.18 -8.89
N GLU A 62 3.17 8.96 -10.19
CA GLU A 62 4.13 9.70 -11.01
C GLU A 62 3.68 11.14 -11.29
N LEU A 63 2.40 11.48 -11.02
CA LEU A 63 1.90 12.86 -11.11
C LEU A 63 2.47 13.77 -10.01
N CYS A 64 3.02 13.21 -8.94
CA CYS A 64 3.64 13.99 -7.88
C CYS A 64 5.11 14.31 -8.22
N GLU A 65 5.40 15.59 -8.45
CA GLU A 65 6.75 16.06 -8.79
C GLU A 65 7.79 15.80 -7.67
N ALA A 66 7.36 15.67 -6.42
CA ALA A 66 8.24 15.34 -5.30
C ALA A 66 8.69 13.86 -5.31
N GLY A 67 8.05 13.00 -6.12
CA GLY A 67 8.41 11.59 -6.28
C GLY A 67 8.60 10.86 -4.94
N ASP A 68 9.72 10.15 -4.80
CA ASP A 68 10.02 9.38 -3.59
C ASP A 68 10.36 10.25 -2.37
N SER A 69 10.66 11.53 -2.57
CA SER A 69 10.88 12.50 -1.49
C SER A 69 9.58 13.05 -0.89
N CYS A 70 8.42 12.75 -1.51
CA CYS A 70 7.14 13.21 -0.99
C CYS A 70 6.87 12.65 0.41
N GLN A 71 6.46 13.53 1.33
CA GLN A 71 6.17 13.24 2.73
C GLN A 71 4.77 12.64 2.96
N TYR A 72 4.04 12.28 1.91
CA TYR A 72 2.66 11.80 1.97
C TYR A 72 2.48 10.50 1.17
N CYS A 73 1.48 9.68 1.50
CA CYS A 73 1.22 8.43 0.78
C CYS A 73 0.78 8.67 -0.67
N HIS A 74 1.32 7.88 -1.60
CA HIS A 74 1.00 7.93 -3.03
C HIS A 74 0.13 6.76 -3.49
N THR A 75 0.00 5.70 -2.70
CA THR A 75 -0.86 4.56 -3.03
C THR A 75 -1.71 4.12 -1.86
N ARG A 76 -2.82 3.42 -2.17
CA ARG A 76 -3.64 2.76 -1.15
C ARG A 76 -2.81 1.80 -0.29
N THR A 77 -1.85 1.11 -0.91
CA THR A 77 -0.93 0.18 -0.23
C THR A 77 -0.06 0.92 0.79
N GLU A 78 0.50 2.07 0.44
CA GLU A 78 1.29 2.88 1.39
C GLU A 78 0.46 3.29 2.61
N GLN A 79 -0.78 3.73 2.39
CA GLN A 79 -1.67 4.16 3.46
C GLN A 79 -2.09 2.99 4.36
N GLN A 80 -2.59 1.88 3.78
CA GLN A 80 -3.09 0.74 4.56
C GLN A 80 -1.99 0.03 5.36
N PHE A 81 -0.78 -0.02 4.81
CA PHE A 81 0.39 -0.63 5.43
C PHE A 81 1.31 0.42 6.07
N HIS A 82 0.82 1.65 6.28
CA HIS A 82 1.55 2.64 7.06
C HIS A 82 1.66 2.13 8.52
N PRO A 83 2.81 2.28 9.21
CA PRO A 83 2.98 1.79 10.57
C PRO A 83 1.91 2.30 11.56
N GLU A 84 1.41 3.51 11.36
CA GLU A 84 0.35 4.10 12.20
C GLU A 84 -1.06 3.59 11.87
N ILE A 85 -1.28 2.99 10.69
CA ILE A 85 -2.60 2.57 10.20
C ILE A 85 -2.78 1.06 10.23
N TYR A 86 -1.72 0.30 9.93
CA TYR A 86 -1.78 -1.15 9.81
C TYR A 86 -2.29 -1.79 11.10
N LYS A 87 -3.36 -2.60 11.00
CA LYS A 87 -4.06 -3.26 12.12
C LYS A 87 -4.62 -2.31 13.20
N SER A 88 -4.73 -1.01 12.92
CA SER A 88 -5.35 -0.03 13.85
C SER A 88 -6.86 -0.23 13.99
N THR A 89 -7.52 -0.74 12.95
CA THR A 89 -8.98 -0.99 12.93
C THR A 89 -9.27 -2.47 12.70
N LYS A 90 -10.30 -3.00 13.37
CA LYS A 90 -10.75 -4.39 13.19
C LYS A 90 -11.32 -4.58 11.78
N CYS A 91 -10.94 -5.69 11.14
CA CYS A 91 -11.48 -6.08 9.84
C CYS A 91 -12.96 -6.45 9.94
N ASN A 92 -13.81 -5.84 9.10
CA ASN A 92 -15.25 -6.09 9.11
C ASN A 92 -15.61 -7.51 8.65
N ASP A 93 -14.92 -8.06 7.63
CA ASP A 93 -15.14 -9.44 7.17
C ASP A 93 -14.92 -10.48 8.29
N MET A 94 -13.98 -10.23 9.20
CA MET A 94 -13.72 -11.11 10.34
C MET A 94 -14.82 -11.03 11.43
N LEU A 95 -15.65 -9.98 11.41
CA LEU A 95 -16.77 -9.83 12.33
C LEU A 95 -18.03 -10.54 11.82
N GLU A 96 -18.21 -10.64 10.49
CA GLU A 96 -19.36 -11.32 9.88
C GLU A 96 -19.35 -12.83 10.08
N VAL A 97 -18.16 -13.45 10.18
CA VAL A 97 -18.01 -14.90 10.46
C VAL A 97 -18.56 -15.29 11.84
N ARG A 98 -18.85 -14.33 12.74
CA ARG A 98 -19.37 -14.58 14.09
C ARG A 98 -20.88 -14.42 14.25
N ARG A 99 -21.65 -14.18 13.17
CA ARG A 99 -23.11 -14.20 13.25
C ARG A 99 -23.61 -15.62 12.99
N PRO A 100 -24.10 -16.36 14.01
CA PRO A 100 -24.75 -17.64 13.77
C PRO A 100 -26.03 -17.39 12.95
N THR A 101 -26.14 -18.08 11.82
CA THR A 101 -27.39 -18.27 11.08
C THR A 101 -28.34 -19.15 11.88
#